data_AF-A4WZM7-F1
#
_entry.id   AF-A4WZM7-F1
#
_cell.length_a   1.000
_cell.length_b   1.000
_cell.length_c   1.000
_cell.angle_alpha   90.00
_cell.angle_beta   90.00
_cell.angle_gamma   90.00
#
_symmetry.space_group_name_H-M   'P 1'
#
loop_
_entity.id
_entity.type
_entity.pdbx_description
1 polymer ?
#
loop_
_entity_poly.entity_id
_entity_poly.type
_entity_poly.pdbx_seq_one_letter_code
_entity_poly.pdbx_strand_id
1 'polypeptide(L)' 'MAEDPPRTTEMTRTGRRGELFVFFVLAAVIWPFLSIAFVGGYGFLIWMWQIVFGPPGPPV' A
#
# COMPACT_ATOMS: atom_id res chain seq x y z
N MET A 1 -37.06 -8.84 -30.87
CA MET A 1 -36.16 -9.98 -30.63
C MET A 1 -34.73 -9.48 -30.78
N ALA A 2 -34.24 -8.82 -29.73
CA ALA A 2 -32.85 -8.39 -29.61
C ALA A 2 -32.38 -8.95 -28.27
N GLU A 3 -32.05 -10.24 -28.28
CA GLU A 3 -31.35 -10.88 -27.17
C GLU A 3 -29.91 -10.36 -27.26
N ASP A 4 -29.57 -9.41 -26.40
CA ASP A 4 -28.17 -9.05 -26.14
C ASP A 4 -27.45 -10.34 -25.71
N PRO A 5 -26.40 -10.79 -26.43
CA PRO A 5 -25.74 -12.03 -26.05
C PRO A 5 -25.20 -11.87 -24.62
N PRO A 6 -25.30 -12.89 -23.76
CA PRO A 6 -24.76 -12.80 -22.41
C PRO A 6 -23.28 -12.46 -22.54
N ARG A 7 -22.86 -11.29 -22.05
CA ARG A 7 -21.46 -11.00 -21.82
C ARG A 7 -21.00 -11.93 -20.72
N THR A 8 -20.69 -13.16 -21.10
CA THR A 8 -20.09 -14.17 -20.24
C THR A 8 -18.79 -13.58 -19.77
N THR A 9 -18.81 -13.13 -18.53
CA THR A 9 -17.70 -12.79 -17.67
C THR A 9 -16.42 -13.37 -18.23
N GLU A 10 -15.51 -12.51 -18.72
CA GLU A 10 -14.15 -12.90 -19.02
C GLU A 10 -13.53 -13.37 -17.70
N MET A 11 -13.71 -14.65 -17.39
CA MET A 11 -12.97 -15.32 -16.33
C MET A 11 -11.54 -15.40 -16.84
N THR A 12 -10.78 -14.34 -16.61
CA THR A 12 -9.33 -14.33 -16.77
C THR A 12 -8.82 -15.55 -16.04
N ARG A 13 -8.48 -16.59 -16.79
CA ARG A 13 -7.83 -17.80 -16.27
C ARG A 13 -6.39 -17.43 -15.94
N THR A 14 -6.20 -16.57 -14.94
CA THR A 14 -4.89 -16.31 -14.36
C THR A 14 -4.46 -17.65 -13.77
N GLY A 15 -3.51 -18.31 -14.42
CA GLY A 15 -2.97 -19.56 -13.90
C GLY A 15 -2.49 -19.33 -12.47
N ARG A 16 -2.67 -20.30 -11.58
CA ARG A 16 -2.33 -20.26 -10.13
C ARG A 16 -0.94 -19.64 -9.80
N ARG A 17 -0.01 -19.63 -10.75
CA ARG A 17 1.31 -18.97 -10.66
C ARG A 17 1.25 -17.44 -10.76
N GLY A 18 0.33 -16.90 -11.56
CA GLY A 18 0.11 -15.46 -11.72
C GLY A 18 -0.50 -14.83 -10.46
N GLU A 19 -1.44 -15.51 -9.80
CA GLU A 19 -2.00 -15.06 -8.52
C GLU A 19 -0.92 -14.97 -7.44
N LEU A 20 -0.05 -15.98 -7.33
CA LEU A 20 1.08 -15.96 -6.39
C LEU A 20 2.06 -14.82 -6.69
N PHE A 21 2.32 -14.52 -7.97
CA PHE A 21 3.19 -13.40 -8.34
C PHE A 21 2.58 -12.05 -7.94
N VAL A 22 1.29 -11.84 -8.24
CA VAL A 22 0.56 -10.63 -7.83
C VAL A 22 0.55 -10.49 -6.30
N PHE A 23 0.29 -11.59 -5.59
CA PHE A 23 0.33 -11.62 -4.13
C PHE A 23 1.72 -11.27 -3.59
N PHE A 24 2.77 -11.86 -4.18
CA PHE A 24 4.15 -11.58 -3.79
C PHE A 24 4.54 -10.13 -4.05
N VAL A 25 4.15 -9.55 -5.19
CA VAL A 25 4.40 -8.12 -5.47
C VAL A 25 3.65 -7.24 -4.46
N LEU A 26 2.38 -7.52 -4.18
CA LEU A 26 1.61 -6.78 -3.19
C LEU A 26 2.24 -6.87 -1.79
N ALA A 27 2.64 -8.06 -1.36
CA ALA A 27 3.17 -8.30 -0.03
C ALA A 27 4.64 -7.86 0.14
N ALA A 28 5.50 -8.11 -0.85
CA ALA A 28 6.94 -7.85 -0.75
C ALA A 28 7.36 -6.49 -1.30
N VAL A 29 6.50 -5.81 -2.07
CA VAL A 29 6.79 -4.47 -2.62
C VAL A 29 5.86 -3.43 -1.99
N ILE A 30 4.55 -3.55 -2.20
CA ILE A 30 3.61 -2.49 -1.79
C ILE A 30 3.63 -2.29 -0.27
N TRP A 31 3.59 -3.37 0.50
CA TRP A 31 3.64 -3.29 1.96
C TRP A 31 4.88 -2.59 2.53
N PRO A 32 6.11 -2.97 2.15
CA PRO A 32 7.30 -2.26 2.64
C PRO A 32 7.37 -0.80 2.17
N PHE A 33 6.95 -0.49 0.94
CA PHE A 33 6.85 0.91 0.50
C PHE A 33 5.88 1.71 1.38
N LEU A 34 4.71 1.16 1.70
CA LEU A 34 3.78 1.77 2.65
C LEU A 34 4.45 1.97 4.01
N SER A 35 5.13 0.94 4.54
CA SER A 35 5.81 1.02 5.83
C SER A 35 6.80 2.19 5.88
N ILE A 36 7.65 2.33 4.85
CA ILE A 36 8.63 3.42 4.76
C ILE A 36 7.94 4.78 4.66
N ALA A 37 6.89 4.90 3.83
CA ALA A 37 6.15 6.16 3.67
C ALA A 37 5.48 6.59 4.98
N PHE A 38 4.83 5.67 5.69
CA PHE A 38 4.16 5.96 6.97
C PHE A 38 5.17 6.24 8.09
N VAL A 39 6.13 5.35 8.31
CA VAL A 39 7.11 5.51 9.41
C VAL A 39 8.05 6.68 9.14
N GLY A 40 8.59 6.76 7.92
CA GLY A 40 9.46 7.86 7.51
C GLY A 40 8.71 9.19 7.45
N GLY A 41 7.51 9.23 6.88
CA GLY A 41 6.68 10.44 6.81
C GLY A 41 6.26 10.92 8.19
N TYR A 42 5.82 10.02 9.07
CA TYR A 42 5.44 10.39 10.44
C TYR A 42 6.66 10.84 11.27
N GLY A 43 7.78 10.10 11.20
CA GLY A 43 9.02 10.48 11.87
C GLY A 43 9.55 11.84 11.39
N PHE A 44 9.50 12.08 10.07
CA PHE A 44 9.86 13.36 9.48
C PHE A 44 8.92 14.49 9.93
N LEU A 45 7.61 14.23 9.99
CA LEU A 45 6.64 15.21 10.47
C LEU A 45 6.91 15.59 11.93
N ILE A 46 7.16 14.61 12.79
CA ILE A 46 7.54 14.85 14.19
C ILE A 46 8.86 15.61 14.28
N TRP A 47 9.86 15.26 13.46
CA TRP A 47 11.14 15.97 13.43
C TRP A 47 10.99 17.44 13.01
N MET A 48 10.19 17.71 11.97
CA MET A 48 9.88 19.09 11.57
C MET A 48 9.10 19.83 12.65
N TRP A 49 8.14 19.16 13.30
CA TRP A 49 7.42 19.71 14.42
C TRP A 49 8.37 20.10 15.56
N GLN A 50 9.36 19.26 15.89
CA GLN A 50 10.37 19.59 16.90
C GLN A 50 11.25 20.77 16.51
N ILE A 51 11.59 20.94 15.22
CA ILE A 51 12.34 22.11 14.75
C ILE A 51 11.53 23.41 14.95
N VAL A 52 10.22 23.36 14.77
CA VAL A 52 9.35 24.55 14.89
C VAL A 52 8.98 24.86 16.34
N PHE A 53 8.65 23.85 17.15
CA PHE A 53 8.12 24.01 18.51
C PHE A 53 9.11 23.69 19.64
N GLY A 54 10.32 23.26 19.29
CA GLY A 54 11.33 22.80 20.24
C GLY A 54 11.22 21.31 20.58
N PRO A 55 12.33 20.66 21.00
CA PRO A 55 12.35 19.25 21.35
C PRO A 55 11.54 18.96 22.63
N PRO A 56 10.96 17.75 22.77
CA PRO A 56 10.26 17.34 23.99
C PRO A 56 11.23 17.38 25.19
N GLY A 57 10.79 18.01 26.28
CA GLY A 57 11.62 18.23 27.47
C GLY A 57 12.04 16.95 28.19
N PRO A 58 13.10 16.98 29.03
CA PRO A 58 13.54 15.84 29.82
C PRO A 58 12.42 15.29 30.73
N PRO A 59 12.36 13.96 30.96
CA PRO A 59 11.37 13.38 31.86
C PRO A 59 11.55 13.89 33.30
N VAL A 60 10.42 14.20 33.96
CA VAL A 60 10.35 14.62 35.38
C VAL A 60 10.36 13.42 36.32
#